data_AF-A0A838EQV5-F1
#
_entry.id   AF-A0A838EQV5-F1
#
_cell.length_a   1.000
_cell.length_b   1.000
_cell.length_c   1.000
_cell.angle_alpha   90.00
_cell.angle_beta   90.00
_cell.angle_gamma   90.00
#
_symmetry.space_group_name_H-M   'P 1'
#
loop_
_entity.id
_entity.type
_entity.pdbx_description
1 polymer ?
#
loop_
_entity_poly.entity_id
_entity_poly.type
_entity_poly.pdbx_seq_one_letter_code
_entity_poly.pdbx_strand_id
1 'polypeptide(L)'
;MKSHQKNNVQKVILVISDLHLSAGKMIKGKRNLLEDFHYDNELIDFLKYYSEGDYQNVPVELVINGDFLDFLAVPYVEFYDDEFWSEKAALSKLKMVMSAHKGVMEALKRFVALPDKSIVYIIGNHDAEFVFDSLKEEFLSIFGDDSGKVILSNSITTHAPTKGVSIQHGHQYERAHVFDQENAVIETLNGEKYFIPPWGSYYVTNVINKYKQERSFINAVRPIKHFLIHGLLFDTFFTLRFMLSNVYYFVMVRFWHFYMMKKSFKQIFQDLYRELELFQDFETLTRQYFEKTPESRVLIVGHTHNPTLRIFNDGTIFINTGTWTRMVNLDLGQWNYGNVLTYAKILVKNADYEIEDFDKNVEVDLKYWMGINNLPYSEYH
;
A
#
# COMPACT_ATOMS: atom_id res chain seq x y z
N MET A 1 23.03 -21.72 13.39
CA MET A 1 22.87 -21.23 14.77
C MET A 1 21.39 -20.99 15.02
N LYS A 2 20.73 -21.82 15.85
CA LYS A 2 19.36 -21.56 16.30
C LYS A 2 19.40 -20.33 17.23
N SER A 3 18.78 -19.23 16.83
CA SER A 3 18.69 -18.00 17.63
C SER A 3 18.08 -18.31 19.01
N HIS A 4 18.81 -17.99 20.08
CA HIS A 4 18.44 -18.20 21.48
C HIS A 4 17.36 -17.22 22.01
N GLN A 5 16.65 -16.47 21.16
CA GLN A 5 15.65 -15.47 21.60
C GLN A 5 14.19 -15.93 21.59
N LYS A 6 13.86 -17.13 21.09
CA LYS A 6 12.45 -17.52 20.81
C LYS A 6 11.63 -18.05 22.00
N ASN A 7 12.22 -18.28 23.18
CA ASN A 7 11.51 -18.95 24.28
C ASN A 7 10.54 -18.07 25.08
N ASN A 8 10.28 -16.82 24.67
CA ASN A 8 9.42 -15.91 25.45
C ASN A 8 8.60 -14.92 24.58
N VAL A 9 8.17 -15.31 23.38
CA VAL A 9 7.31 -14.49 22.51
C VAL A 9 5.87 -14.95 22.65
N GLN A 10 4.97 -14.06 23.08
CA GLN A 10 3.53 -14.32 23.21
C GLN A 10 2.75 -14.05 21.93
N LYS A 11 3.16 -13.05 21.14
CA LYS A 11 2.50 -12.70 19.87
C LYS A 11 3.52 -12.16 18.87
N VAL A 12 3.31 -12.50 17.60
CA VAL A 12 4.04 -11.92 16.47
C VAL A 12 3.06 -11.11 15.64
N ILE A 13 3.42 -9.87 15.29
CA ILE A 13 2.66 -9.08 14.33
C ILE A 13 3.55 -8.82 13.12
N LEU A 14 3.00 -9.05 11.94
CA LEU A 14 3.65 -8.85 10.65
C LEU A 14 2.92 -7.75 9.92
N VAL A 15 3.63 -6.76 9.39
CA VAL A 15 3.03 -5.64 8.65
C VAL A 15 3.59 -5.64 7.24
N ILE A 16 2.71 -5.84 6.26
CA ILE A 16 2.99 -5.71 4.83
C ILE A 16 2.14 -4.57 4.26
N SER A 17 2.62 -3.90 3.21
CA SER A 17 1.96 -2.73 2.62
C SER A 17 2.37 -2.59 1.16
N ASP A 18 1.53 -1.94 0.35
CA ASP A 18 1.88 -1.51 -1.00
C ASP A 18 2.33 -2.70 -1.87
N LEU A 19 1.51 -3.76 -1.92
CA LEU A 19 1.77 -4.92 -2.77
C LEU A 19 1.24 -4.69 -4.19
N HIS A 20 0.13 -3.98 -4.35
CA HIS A 20 -0.52 -3.64 -5.63
C HIS A 20 -0.89 -4.83 -6.51
N LEU A 21 -1.56 -5.85 -5.95
CA LEU A 21 -2.12 -6.95 -6.74
C LEU A 21 -3.21 -6.41 -7.68
N SER A 22 -3.01 -6.55 -9.00
CA SER A 22 -3.98 -6.12 -10.00
C SER A 22 -4.57 -7.31 -10.78
N ALA A 23 -5.00 -7.10 -12.03
CA ALA A 23 -5.68 -8.10 -12.84
C ALA A 23 -4.75 -9.20 -13.42
N GLY A 24 -3.57 -9.38 -12.83
CA GLY A 24 -2.58 -10.38 -13.18
C GLY A 24 -1.69 -9.98 -14.35
N LYS A 25 -0.62 -10.74 -14.53
CA LYS A 25 0.36 -10.62 -15.62
C LYS A 25 -0.26 -10.74 -17.02
N MET A 26 -1.38 -11.46 -17.16
CA MET A 26 -2.00 -11.80 -18.45
C MET A 26 -3.52 -11.62 -18.42
N ILE A 27 -4.07 -10.90 -19.39
CA ILE A 27 -5.51 -10.70 -19.56
C ILE A 27 -5.90 -11.05 -20.98
N LYS A 28 -6.87 -11.97 -21.15
CA LYS A 28 -7.37 -12.42 -22.46
C LYS A 28 -6.22 -12.76 -23.45
N GLY A 29 -5.17 -13.41 -22.94
CA GLY A 29 -4.00 -13.83 -23.74
C GLY A 29 -2.98 -12.73 -24.07
N LYS A 30 -3.15 -11.50 -23.56
CA LYS A 30 -2.19 -10.40 -23.73
C LYS A 30 -1.52 -10.06 -22.41
N ARG A 31 -0.25 -9.60 -22.47
CA ARG A 31 0.47 -9.08 -21.32
C ARG A 31 -0.27 -7.85 -20.76
N ASN A 32 -0.53 -7.85 -19.46
CA ASN A 32 -1.01 -6.68 -18.76
C ASN A 32 0.21 -5.85 -18.33
N LEU A 33 0.33 -4.63 -18.87
CA LEU A 33 1.42 -3.70 -18.53
C LEU A 33 1.13 -2.88 -17.28
N LEU A 34 -0.10 -2.95 -16.75
CA LEU A 34 -0.47 -2.26 -15.53
C LEU A 34 -0.19 -3.09 -14.27
N GLU A 35 0.07 -4.40 -14.39
CA GLU A 35 0.43 -5.27 -13.27
C GLU A 35 1.83 -4.94 -12.74
N ASP A 36 1.91 -4.50 -11.49
CA ASP A 36 3.18 -4.25 -10.79
C ASP A 36 3.58 -5.38 -9.84
N PHE A 37 2.61 -6.19 -9.38
CA PHE A 37 2.88 -7.29 -8.46
C PHE A 37 3.25 -8.56 -9.22
N HIS A 38 4.42 -9.11 -8.90
CA HIS A 38 4.94 -10.31 -9.56
C HIS A 38 5.41 -11.40 -8.60
N TYR A 39 5.15 -11.24 -7.30
CA TYR A 39 5.74 -12.04 -6.22
C TYR A 39 4.72 -12.95 -5.50
N ASP A 40 3.78 -13.53 -6.25
CA ASP A 40 2.75 -14.44 -5.72
C ASP A 40 3.35 -15.57 -4.89
N ASN A 41 4.39 -16.24 -5.42
CA ASN A 41 5.01 -17.38 -4.76
C ASN A 41 5.70 -16.96 -3.45
N GLU A 42 6.39 -15.83 -3.46
CA GLU A 42 7.10 -15.30 -2.30
C GLU A 42 6.12 -14.91 -1.19
N LEU A 43 4.94 -14.37 -1.54
CA LEU A 43 3.89 -14.07 -0.57
C LEU A 43 3.24 -15.34 -0.01
N ILE A 44 2.97 -16.33 -0.85
CA ILE A 44 2.47 -17.64 -0.42
C ILE A 44 3.45 -18.29 0.56
N ASP A 45 4.75 -18.28 0.22
CA ASP A 45 5.81 -18.81 1.07
C ASP A 45 5.98 -18.01 2.36
N PHE A 46 5.83 -16.69 2.31
CA PHE A 46 5.84 -15.82 3.50
C PHE A 46 4.74 -16.21 4.48
N LEU A 47 3.50 -16.33 4.00
CA LEU A 47 2.34 -16.73 4.81
C LEU A 47 2.53 -18.12 5.40
N LYS A 48 3.07 -19.06 4.60
CA LYS A 48 3.38 -20.42 5.05
C LYS A 48 4.46 -20.42 6.13
N TYR A 49 5.56 -19.71 5.93
CA TYR A 49 6.66 -19.64 6.88
C TYR A 49 6.20 -19.12 8.25
N TYR A 50 5.34 -18.10 8.26
CA TYR A 50 4.81 -17.50 9.48
C TYR A 50 3.58 -18.22 10.06
N SER A 51 3.19 -19.37 9.51
CA SER A 51 2.12 -20.21 10.04
C SER A 51 2.57 -21.62 10.43
N GLU A 52 3.77 -22.03 10.02
CA GLU A 52 4.32 -23.37 10.28
C GLU A 52 5.56 -23.35 11.19
N GLY A 53 6.01 -24.54 11.61
CA GLY A 53 7.24 -24.74 12.38
C GLY A 53 7.25 -23.94 13.68
N ASP A 54 8.25 -23.06 13.83
CA ASP A 54 8.41 -22.21 15.03
C ASP A 54 7.22 -21.25 15.27
N TYR A 55 6.37 -21.01 14.27
CA TYR A 55 5.20 -20.12 14.36
C TYR A 55 3.86 -20.86 14.47
N GLN A 56 3.88 -22.19 14.42
CA GLN A 56 2.67 -23.01 14.45
C GLN A 56 1.82 -22.72 15.70
N ASN A 57 2.44 -22.72 16.88
CA ASN A 57 1.79 -22.52 18.18
C ASN A 57 1.99 -21.11 18.74
N VAL A 58 2.32 -20.14 17.89
CA VAL A 58 2.48 -18.74 18.28
C VAL A 58 1.34 -17.94 17.65
N PRO A 59 0.64 -17.09 18.41
CA PRO A 59 -0.29 -16.12 17.83
C PRO A 59 0.40 -15.23 16.81
N VAL A 60 -0.10 -15.23 15.56
CA VAL A 60 0.42 -14.38 14.48
C VAL A 60 -0.71 -13.55 13.89
N GLU A 61 -0.56 -12.23 13.97
CA GLU A 61 -1.45 -11.27 13.32
C GLU A 61 -0.74 -10.70 12.08
N LEU A 62 -1.37 -10.85 10.92
CA LEU A 62 -0.94 -10.18 9.70
C LEU A 62 -1.72 -8.88 9.53
N VAL A 63 -1.03 -7.76 9.55
CA VAL A 63 -1.57 -6.45 9.22
C VAL A 63 -1.25 -6.16 7.75
N ILE A 64 -2.29 -6.12 6.94
CA ILE A 64 -2.26 -5.63 5.56
C ILE A 64 -2.51 -4.13 5.63
N ASN A 65 -1.46 -3.33 5.54
CA ASN A 65 -1.47 -1.90 5.82
C ASN A 65 -1.77 -1.06 4.57
N GLY A 66 -2.82 -1.39 3.81
CA GLY A 66 -3.23 -0.65 2.61
C GLY A 66 -2.46 -0.97 1.35
N ASP A 67 -3.08 -0.61 0.22
CA ASP A 67 -2.58 -0.81 -1.15
C ASP A 67 -2.12 -2.25 -1.42
N PHE A 68 -2.85 -3.21 -0.86
CA PHE A 68 -2.59 -4.63 -1.11
C PHE A 68 -3.18 -5.04 -2.45
N LEU A 69 -4.39 -4.57 -2.77
CA LEU A 69 -4.95 -4.65 -4.12
C LEU A 69 -4.79 -3.31 -4.84
N ASP A 70 -4.80 -3.34 -6.17
CA ASP A 70 -4.73 -2.13 -6.99
C ASP A 70 -5.88 -2.09 -8.00
N PHE A 71 -7.01 -1.53 -7.57
CA PHE A 71 -8.18 -1.33 -8.42
C PHE A 71 -7.92 -0.28 -9.51
N LEU A 72 -7.00 0.66 -9.26
CA LEU A 72 -6.62 1.69 -10.23
C LEU A 72 -5.83 1.09 -11.40
N ALA A 73 -5.09 0.03 -11.18
CA ALA A 73 -4.33 -0.69 -12.20
C ALA A 73 -5.13 -1.78 -12.94
N VAL A 74 -6.38 -2.06 -12.52
CA VAL A 74 -7.22 -3.04 -13.22
C VAL A 74 -7.62 -2.48 -14.60
N PRO A 75 -7.33 -3.18 -15.70
CA PRO A 75 -7.75 -2.74 -17.03
C PRO A 75 -9.28 -2.74 -17.21
N TYR A 76 -9.73 -2.26 -18.38
CA TYR A 76 -11.14 -2.09 -18.72
C TYR A 76 -12.08 -3.22 -18.24
N VAL A 77 -13.15 -2.81 -17.54
CA VAL A 77 -14.31 -3.64 -17.19
C VAL A 77 -15.54 -3.18 -17.99
N GLU A 78 -16.46 -4.09 -18.29
CA GLU A 78 -17.59 -3.85 -19.20
C GLU A 78 -18.79 -3.20 -18.47
N PHE A 79 -18.62 -1.93 -18.09
CA PHE A 79 -19.67 -1.11 -17.49
C PHE A 79 -19.86 0.20 -18.26
N TYR A 80 -21.07 0.74 -18.17
CA TYR A 80 -21.42 2.03 -18.76
C TYR A 80 -21.34 3.13 -17.70
N ASP A 81 -20.15 3.30 -17.13
CA ASP A 81 -19.73 4.42 -16.31
C ASP A 81 -18.37 4.93 -16.82
N ASP A 82 -18.16 6.26 -16.81
CA ASP A 82 -17.01 6.87 -17.51
C ASP A 82 -15.65 6.37 -16.97
N GLU A 83 -15.60 5.97 -15.70
CA GLU A 83 -14.36 5.65 -15.00
C GLU A 83 -14.45 4.44 -14.05
N PHE A 84 -15.47 3.59 -14.16
CA PHE A 84 -15.54 2.33 -13.42
C PHE A 84 -15.58 2.48 -11.88
N TRP A 85 -16.25 3.54 -11.39
CA TRP A 85 -16.41 3.83 -9.96
C TRP A 85 -17.73 3.32 -9.36
N SER A 86 -18.62 2.74 -10.17
CA SER A 86 -19.81 2.09 -9.64
C SER A 86 -19.45 0.88 -8.79
N GLU A 87 -20.29 0.58 -7.79
CA GLU A 87 -20.13 -0.62 -6.95
C GLU A 87 -20.05 -1.92 -7.78
N LYS A 88 -20.79 -2.00 -8.88
CA LYS A 88 -20.79 -3.15 -9.81
C LYS A 88 -19.46 -3.27 -10.56
N ALA A 89 -18.91 -2.14 -11.03
CA ALA A 89 -17.62 -2.10 -11.69
C ALA A 89 -16.49 -2.45 -10.71
N ALA A 90 -16.52 -1.87 -9.51
CA ALA A 90 -15.63 -2.17 -8.41
C ALA A 90 -15.61 -3.67 -8.05
N LEU A 91 -16.79 -4.29 -7.93
CA LEU A 91 -16.92 -5.72 -7.65
C LEU A 91 -16.33 -6.59 -8.78
N SER A 92 -16.48 -6.15 -10.03
CA SER A 92 -15.89 -6.86 -11.17
C SER A 92 -14.38 -6.73 -11.22
N LYS A 93 -13.83 -5.56 -10.86
CA LYS A 93 -12.39 -5.37 -10.68
C LYS A 93 -11.86 -6.30 -9.59
N LEU A 94 -12.48 -6.32 -8.41
CA LEU A 94 -12.11 -7.22 -7.31
C LEU A 94 -12.07 -8.70 -7.76
N LYS A 95 -13.12 -9.17 -8.45
CA LYS A 95 -13.19 -10.55 -8.97
C LYS A 95 -12.07 -10.86 -9.96
N MET A 96 -11.70 -9.91 -10.81
CA MET A 96 -10.56 -10.07 -11.72
C MET A 96 -9.25 -10.22 -10.94
N VAL A 97 -9.00 -9.36 -9.96
CA VAL A 97 -7.78 -9.39 -9.12
C VAL A 97 -7.69 -10.71 -8.36
N MET A 98 -8.75 -11.12 -7.66
CA MET A 98 -8.79 -12.38 -6.90
C MET A 98 -8.61 -13.60 -7.81
N SER A 99 -9.18 -13.57 -9.02
CA SER A 99 -9.02 -14.66 -10.00
C SER A 99 -7.62 -14.72 -10.60
N ALA A 100 -6.95 -13.57 -10.76
CA ALA A 100 -5.56 -13.51 -11.21
C ALA A 100 -4.60 -14.05 -10.15
N HIS A 101 -4.86 -13.76 -8.87
CA HIS A 101 -4.00 -14.10 -7.74
C HIS A 101 -4.58 -15.20 -6.84
N LYS A 102 -5.22 -16.22 -7.44
CA LYS A 102 -5.88 -17.32 -6.70
C LYS A 102 -4.97 -18.00 -5.69
N GLY A 103 -3.69 -18.18 -6.02
CA GLY A 103 -2.71 -18.79 -5.11
C GLY A 103 -2.55 -17.99 -3.82
N VAL A 104 -2.48 -16.66 -3.92
CA VAL A 104 -2.42 -15.76 -2.77
C VAL A 104 -3.71 -15.82 -1.96
N MET A 105 -4.87 -15.77 -2.61
CA MET A 105 -6.18 -15.85 -1.93
C MET A 105 -6.33 -17.16 -1.14
N GLU A 106 -5.92 -18.29 -1.73
CA GLU A 106 -5.90 -19.59 -1.06
C GLU A 106 -4.87 -19.65 0.09
N ALA A 107 -3.73 -18.97 -0.03
CA ALA A 107 -2.74 -18.90 1.04
C ALA A 107 -3.23 -18.05 2.22
N LEU A 108 -3.89 -16.92 1.98
CA LEU A 108 -4.54 -16.11 3.03
C LEU A 108 -5.62 -16.94 3.75
N LYS A 109 -6.44 -17.67 3.00
CA LYS A 109 -7.43 -18.60 3.56
C LYS A 109 -6.80 -19.65 4.47
N ARG A 110 -5.75 -20.33 4.00
CA ARG A 110 -5.04 -21.34 4.79
C ARG A 110 -4.39 -20.74 6.04
N PHE A 111 -3.86 -19.53 5.93
CA PHE A 111 -3.25 -18.83 7.05
C PHE A 111 -4.25 -18.63 8.19
N VAL A 112 -5.44 -18.07 7.92
CA VAL A 112 -6.44 -17.80 8.98
C VAL A 112 -7.17 -19.05 9.48
N ALA A 113 -7.25 -20.10 8.66
CA ALA A 113 -7.83 -21.38 9.08
C ALA A 113 -7.03 -22.06 10.22
N LEU A 114 -5.76 -21.69 10.38
CA LEU A 114 -4.92 -22.22 11.46
C LEU A 114 -5.24 -21.54 12.82
N PRO A 115 -4.97 -22.23 13.94
CA PRO A 115 -5.15 -21.65 15.26
C PRO A 115 -4.29 -20.40 15.49
N ASP A 116 -4.87 -19.41 16.17
CA ASP A 116 -4.22 -18.16 16.57
C ASP A 116 -3.59 -17.38 15.41
N LYS A 117 -4.21 -17.44 14.22
CA LYS A 117 -3.85 -16.63 13.06
C LYS A 117 -4.98 -15.68 12.71
N SER A 118 -4.66 -14.41 12.52
CA SER A 118 -5.65 -13.36 12.21
C SER A 118 -5.10 -12.38 11.18
N ILE A 119 -6.01 -11.70 10.49
CA ILE A 119 -5.67 -10.63 9.54
C ILE A 119 -6.39 -9.35 9.96
N VAL A 120 -5.67 -8.24 9.92
CA VAL A 120 -6.26 -6.89 9.96
C VAL A 120 -5.92 -6.19 8.65
N TYR A 121 -6.93 -5.70 7.95
CA TYR A 121 -6.78 -5.00 6.68
C TYR A 121 -7.15 -3.52 6.87
N ILE A 122 -6.17 -2.66 6.64
CA ILE A 122 -6.34 -1.21 6.59
C ILE A 122 -6.51 -0.82 5.12
N ILE A 123 -7.54 -0.05 4.78
CA ILE A 123 -7.80 0.40 3.42
C ILE A 123 -6.80 1.49 3.04
N GLY A 124 -6.13 1.33 1.89
CA GLY A 124 -5.26 2.32 1.24
C GLY A 124 -5.99 3.11 0.15
N ASN A 125 -5.26 3.89 -0.65
CA ASN A 125 -5.86 4.69 -1.72
C ASN A 125 -5.97 3.95 -3.06
N HIS A 126 -5.22 2.87 -3.29
CA HIS A 126 -5.33 2.03 -4.49
C HIS A 126 -6.43 0.97 -4.38
N ASP A 127 -6.77 0.56 -3.16
CA ASP A 127 -7.87 -0.35 -2.84
C ASP A 127 -9.04 0.36 -2.12
N ALA A 128 -9.13 1.68 -2.28
CA ALA A 128 -10.13 2.53 -1.64
C ALA A 128 -11.59 2.14 -1.91
N GLU A 129 -11.87 1.42 -3.00
CA GLU A 129 -13.22 0.94 -3.31
C GLU A 129 -13.73 -0.10 -2.32
N PHE A 130 -12.89 -0.65 -1.43
CA PHE A 130 -13.34 -1.40 -0.26
C PHE A 130 -14.27 -0.62 0.67
N VAL A 131 -14.47 0.69 0.46
CA VAL A 131 -15.56 1.44 1.12
C VAL A 131 -16.93 0.81 0.91
N PHE A 132 -17.14 0.09 -0.20
CA PHE A 132 -18.37 -0.66 -0.46
C PHE A 132 -18.41 -1.96 0.35
N ASP A 133 -19.51 -2.18 1.07
CA ASP A 133 -19.68 -3.40 1.87
C ASP A 133 -19.76 -4.65 0.99
N SER A 134 -20.33 -4.58 -0.21
CA SER A 134 -20.37 -5.71 -1.15
C SER A 134 -18.98 -6.21 -1.56
N LEU A 135 -17.99 -5.31 -1.68
CA LEU A 135 -16.60 -5.68 -1.95
C LEU A 135 -15.96 -6.36 -0.75
N LYS A 136 -16.22 -5.85 0.47
CA LYS A 136 -15.76 -6.50 1.70
C LYS A 136 -16.36 -7.89 1.84
N GLU A 137 -17.66 -8.04 1.62
CA GLU A 137 -18.37 -9.33 1.67
C GLU A 137 -17.79 -10.33 0.65
N GLU A 138 -17.56 -9.90 -0.60
CA GLU A 138 -16.95 -10.75 -1.63
C GLU A 138 -15.53 -11.17 -1.24
N PHE A 139 -14.69 -10.24 -0.77
CA PHE A 139 -13.34 -10.58 -0.32
C PHE A 139 -13.36 -11.51 0.90
N LEU A 140 -14.20 -11.23 1.89
CA LEU A 140 -14.31 -12.03 3.12
C LEU A 140 -14.87 -13.43 2.86
N SER A 141 -15.66 -13.61 1.79
CA SER A 141 -16.23 -14.91 1.41
C SER A 141 -15.19 -16.01 1.20
N ILE A 142 -13.95 -15.65 0.82
CA ILE A 142 -12.87 -16.64 0.61
C ILE A 142 -12.51 -17.39 1.89
N PHE A 143 -12.67 -16.74 3.05
CA PHE A 143 -12.31 -17.27 4.35
C PHE A 143 -13.37 -18.22 4.92
N GLY A 144 -14.61 -18.20 4.40
CA GLY A 144 -15.71 -19.04 4.87
C GLY A 144 -15.97 -18.86 6.37
N ASP A 145 -15.99 -19.98 7.11
CA ASP A 145 -16.26 -20.00 8.56
C ASP A 145 -15.20 -19.23 9.38
N ASP A 146 -13.98 -19.04 8.85
CA ASP A 146 -12.90 -18.32 9.51
C ASP A 146 -12.91 -16.79 9.24
N SER A 147 -13.91 -16.28 8.49
CA SER A 147 -14.05 -14.85 8.18
C SER A 147 -14.03 -13.95 9.42
N GLY A 148 -14.50 -14.42 10.58
CA GLY A 148 -14.45 -13.68 11.84
C GLY A 148 -13.04 -13.40 12.38
N LYS A 149 -11.99 -14.02 11.83
CA LYS A 149 -10.58 -13.76 12.13
C LYS A 149 -9.94 -12.69 11.23
N VAL A 150 -10.72 -12.14 10.29
CA VAL A 150 -10.28 -11.12 9.34
C VAL A 150 -11.06 -9.85 9.60
N ILE A 151 -10.37 -8.78 9.94
CA ILE A 151 -10.97 -7.48 10.21
C ILE A 151 -10.71 -6.55 9.01
N LEU A 152 -11.78 -6.17 8.30
CA LEU A 152 -11.77 -5.20 7.21
C LEU A 152 -12.97 -4.26 7.40
N SER A 153 -12.73 -2.99 7.69
CA SER A 153 -13.78 -2.01 8.01
C SER A 153 -13.35 -0.60 7.62
N ASN A 154 -14.32 0.24 7.23
CA ASN A 154 -14.11 1.67 6.92
C ASN A 154 -13.69 2.48 8.17
N SER A 155 -13.95 1.95 9.37
CA SER A 155 -13.62 2.61 10.63
C SER A 155 -12.15 2.45 11.04
N ILE A 156 -11.38 1.62 10.34
CA ILE A 156 -9.99 1.30 10.71
C ILE A 156 -9.05 2.11 9.83
N THR A 157 -8.71 3.30 10.32
CA THR A 157 -7.69 4.18 9.71
C THR A 157 -6.35 4.05 10.41
N THR A 158 -6.34 3.68 11.69
CA THR A 158 -5.15 3.36 12.49
C THR A 158 -5.40 2.10 13.30
N HIS A 159 -4.50 1.12 13.18
CA HIS A 159 -4.52 -0.10 13.99
C HIS A 159 -3.44 -0.02 15.07
N ALA A 160 -3.80 -0.34 16.31
CA ALA A 160 -2.90 -0.36 17.45
C ALA A 160 -2.82 -1.78 18.02
N PRO A 161 -1.97 -2.67 17.46
CA PRO A 161 -1.97 -4.09 17.82
C PRO A 161 -1.40 -4.38 19.22
N THR A 162 -0.68 -3.43 19.81
CA THR A 162 -0.13 -3.46 21.16
C THR A 162 0.18 -2.05 21.67
N LYS A 163 0.34 -1.85 22.99
CA LYS A 163 0.51 -0.51 23.58
C LYS A 163 1.74 0.20 22.99
N GLY A 164 1.55 1.40 22.45
CA GLY A 164 2.66 2.18 21.89
C GLY A 164 3.09 1.81 20.48
N VAL A 165 2.38 0.90 19.79
CA VAL A 165 2.57 0.68 18.35
C VAL A 165 1.34 1.18 17.61
N SER A 166 1.56 2.05 16.62
CA SER A 166 0.53 2.57 15.73
C SER A 166 0.85 2.20 14.29
N ILE A 167 -0.14 1.69 13.57
CA ILE A 167 -0.03 1.30 12.16
C ILE A 167 -1.11 2.02 11.36
N GLN A 168 -0.72 2.70 10.29
CA GLN A 168 -1.62 3.35 9.34
C GLN A 168 -0.98 3.35 7.96
N HIS A 169 -1.77 3.40 6.88
CA HIS A 169 -1.21 3.27 5.54
C HIS A 169 -0.25 4.43 5.18
N GLY A 170 -0.63 5.69 5.44
CA GLY A 170 0.19 6.87 5.17
C GLY A 170 -0.42 7.84 4.16
N HIS A 171 -1.35 7.37 3.31
CA HIS A 171 -2.09 8.25 2.37
C HIS A 171 -2.84 9.39 3.06
N GLN A 172 -3.17 9.24 4.34
CA GLN A 172 -3.86 10.23 5.16
C GLN A 172 -3.10 11.55 5.26
N TYR A 173 -1.78 11.53 5.06
CA TYR A 173 -0.93 12.73 5.08
C TYR A 173 -0.86 13.46 3.75
N GLU A 174 -1.30 12.83 2.67
CA GLU A 174 -1.21 13.38 1.33
C GLU A 174 -2.57 13.86 0.87
N ARG A 175 -2.70 15.18 0.67
CA ARG A 175 -3.93 15.80 0.18
C ARG A 175 -4.42 15.21 -1.15
N ALA A 176 -3.51 14.63 -1.92
CA ALA A 176 -3.80 13.92 -3.16
C ALA A 176 -4.58 12.63 -2.99
N HIS A 177 -4.35 11.93 -1.89
CA HIS A 177 -4.81 10.57 -1.67
C HIS A 177 -5.72 10.44 -0.47
N VAL A 178 -5.86 11.49 0.35
CA VAL A 178 -6.80 11.52 1.47
C VAL A 178 -8.26 11.46 0.99
N PHE A 179 -9.02 10.57 1.61
CA PHE A 179 -10.47 10.45 1.43
C PHE A 179 -11.13 10.01 2.74
N ASP A 180 -12.42 10.29 2.87
CA ASP A 180 -13.21 9.89 4.03
C ASP A 180 -13.91 8.56 3.76
N GLN A 181 -13.43 7.48 4.38
CA GLN A 181 -13.92 6.12 4.13
C GLN A 181 -15.41 5.93 4.47
N GLU A 182 -15.97 6.75 5.38
CA GLU A 182 -17.39 6.65 5.76
C GLU A 182 -18.29 7.44 4.79
N ASN A 183 -17.76 8.49 4.17
CA ASN A 183 -18.54 9.42 3.33
C ASN A 183 -18.13 9.42 1.85
N ALA A 184 -17.25 8.52 1.42
CA ALA A 184 -16.77 8.43 0.03
C ALA A 184 -17.72 7.64 -0.90
N VAL A 185 -18.99 7.47 -0.55
CA VAL A 185 -19.98 6.83 -1.42
C VAL A 185 -21.16 7.77 -1.65
N ILE A 186 -21.53 7.96 -2.92
CA ILE A 186 -22.79 8.58 -3.30
C ILE A 186 -23.77 7.51 -3.79
N GLU A 187 -25.05 7.73 -3.50
CA GLU A 187 -26.14 6.90 -4.01
C GLU A 187 -27.03 7.73 -4.95
N THR A 188 -27.34 7.17 -6.12
CA THR A 188 -28.22 7.79 -7.11
C THR A 188 -29.69 7.59 -6.73
N LEU A 189 -30.60 8.33 -7.39
CA LEU A 189 -32.06 8.16 -7.20
C LEU A 189 -32.55 6.73 -7.50
N ASN A 190 -31.81 5.99 -8.32
CA ASN A 190 -32.14 4.62 -8.69
C ASN A 190 -31.51 3.58 -7.74
N GLY A 191 -30.85 4.02 -6.66
CA GLY A 191 -30.19 3.16 -5.67
C GLY A 191 -28.81 2.64 -6.09
N GLU A 192 -28.25 3.12 -7.22
CA GLU A 192 -26.90 2.74 -7.62
C GLU A 192 -25.86 3.55 -6.84
N LYS A 193 -24.85 2.86 -6.30
CA LYS A 193 -23.79 3.45 -5.50
C LYS A 193 -22.51 3.64 -6.30
N TYR A 194 -21.83 4.76 -6.06
CA TYR A 194 -20.58 5.15 -6.72
C TYR A 194 -19.57 5.64 -5.69
N PHE A 195 -18.31 5.25 -5.86
CA PHE A 195 -17.20 5.72 -5.06
C PHE A 195 -16.84 7.14 -5.48
N ILE A 196 -16.48 7.98 -4.51
CA ILE A 196 -15.94 9.32 -4.71
C ILE A 196 -14.41 9.22 -4.57
N PRO A 197 -13.68 8.95 -5.66
CA PRO A 197 -12.23 8.84 -5.61
C PRO A 197 -11.55 10.16 -5.24
N PRO A 198 -10.45 10.11 -4.47
CA PRO A 198 -9.59 11.28 -4.29
C PRO A 198 -8.94 11.66 -5.63
N TRP A 199 -8.51 12.92 -5.76
CA TRP A 199 -8.00 13.42 -7.04
C TRP A 199 -6.76 12.67 -7.54
N GLY A 200 -5.96 12.10 -6.62
CA GLY A 200 -4.81 11.25 -6.94
C GLY A 200 -5.20 10.00 -7.72
N SER A 201 -6.36 9.40 -7.44
CA SER A 201 -6.84 8.22 -8.16
C SER A 201 -7.14 8.55 -9.63
N TYR A 202 -7.79 9.69 -9.90
CA TYR A 202 -7.98 10.17 -11.28
C TYR A 202 -6.65 10.46 -11.99
N TYR A 203 -5.64 10.97 -11.27
CA TYR A 203 -4.30 11.17 -11.84
C TYR A 203 -3.64 9.86 -12.24
N VAL A 204 -3.77 8.81 -11.42
CA VAL A 204 -3.28 7.47 -11.74
C VAL A 204 -3.97 6.93 -13.00
N THR A 205 -5.30 6.96 -13.08
CA THR A 205 -6.05 6.38 -14.20
C THR A 205 -5.86 7.15 -15.51
N ASN A 206 -5.84 8.49 -15.47
CA ASN A 206 -5.80 9.34 -16.68
C ASN A 206 -4.39 9.69 -17.17
N VAL A 207 -3.40 9.69 -16.27
CA VAL A 207 -2.01 10.06 -16.61
C VAL A 207 -1.09 8.86 -16.46
N ILE A 208 -0.93 8.30 -15.26
CA ILE A 208 0.08 7.26 -15.02
C ILE A 208 -0.19 6.03 -15.88
N ASN A 209 -1.38 5.45 -15.81
CA ASN A 209 -1.73 4.22 -16.54
C ASN A 209 -1.60 4.38 -18.05
N LYS A 210 -1.97 5.54 -18.59
CA LYS A 210 -1.84 5.86 -20.01
C LYS A 210 -0.39 5.76 -20.49
N TYR A 211 0.55 6.33 -19.74
CA TYR A 211 1.97 6.32 -20.11
C TYR A 211 2.67 5.02 -19.71
N LYS A 212 2.15 4.31 -18.71
CA LYS A 212 2.66 3.00 -18.29
C LYS A 212 2.54 1.94 -19.39
N GLN A 213 1.52 2.05 -20.24
CA GLN A 213 1.40 1.22 -21.44
C GLN A 213 2.56 1.41 -22.44
N GLU A 214 3.23 2.55 -22.42
CA GLU A 214 4.37 2.84 -23.30
C GLU A 214 5.72 2.61 -22.61
N ARG A 215 5.80 2.92 -21.31
CA ARG A 215 6.97 2.71 -20.45
C ARG A 215 6.50 2.22 -19.09
N SER A 216 6.60 0.92 -18.84
CA SER A 216 6.09 0.29 -17.60
C SER A 216 6.73 0.83 -16.31
N PHE A 217 7.94 1.38 -16.38
CA PHE A 217 8.71 1.83 -15.21
C PHE A 217 8.37 3.27 -14.73
N ILE A 218 7.51 3.99 -15.44
CA ILE A 218 7.15 5.40 -15.14
C ILE A 218 6.87 5.68 -13.65
N ASN A 219 6.07 4.83 -13.00
CA ASN A 219 5.69 5.00 -11.59
C ASN A 219 6.72 4.43 -10.62
N ALA A 220 7.65 3.60 -11.10
CA ALA A 220 8.63 2.86 -10.33
C ALA A 220 9.99 3.55 -10.19
N VAL A 221 10.28 4.60 -10.97
CA VAL A 221 11.59 5.28 -10.93
C VAL A 221 11.59 6.42 -9.91
N ARG A 222 12.62 6.45 -9.06
CA ARG A 222 12.90 7.52 -8.09
C ARG A 222 14.40 7.88 -8.11
N PRO A 223 14.80 9.11 -7.73
CA PRO A 223 13.94 10.29 -7.58
C PRO A 223 13.40 10.79 -8.92
N ILE A 224 12.20 11.41 -8.89
CA ILE A 224 11.52 11.91 -10.09
C ILE A 224 12.38 12.92 -10.87
N LYS A 225 13.17 13.74 -10.18
CA LYS A 225 14.10 14.71 -10.79
C LYS A 225 15.08 14.02 -11.75
N HIS A 226 15.71 12.93 -11.31
CA HIS A 226 16.67 12.20 -12.12
C HIS A 226 15.96 11.49 -13.29
N PHE A 227 14.80 10.89 -13.03
CA PHE A 227 13.96 10.32 -14.09
C PHE A 227 13.68 11.33 -15.22
N LEU A 228 13.28 12.55 -14.89
CA LEU A 228 13.00 13.59 -15.89
C LEU A 228 14.25 14.04 -16.65
N ILE A 229 15.38 14.24 -15.96
CA ILE A 229 16.65 14.64 -16.60
C ILE A 229 17.11 13.56 -17.58
N HIS A 230 17.18 12.30 -17.14
CA HIS A 230 17.59 11.18 -17.99
C HIS A 230 16.57 10.94 -19.12
N GLY A 231 15.28 11.07 -18.84
CA GLY A 231 14.22 10.98 -19.84
C GLY A 231 14.36 12.04 -20.95
N LEU A 232 14.66 13.29 -20.61
CA LEU A 232 14.90 14.34 -21.60
C LEU A 232 16.14 14.08 -22.47
N LEU A 233 17.17 13.43 -21.93
CA LEU A 233 18.40 13.10 -22.65
C LEU A 233 18.28 11.87 -23.55
N PHE A 234 17.57 10.83 -23.09
CA PHE A 234 17.58 9.51 -23.73
C PHE A 234 16.22 9.06 -24.30
N ASP A 235 15.12 9.69 -23.90
CA ASP A 235 13.75 9.39 -24.36
C ASP A 235 12.92 10.68 -24.55
N THR A 236 13.54 11.67 -25.20
CA THR A 236 13.10 13.07 -25.19
C THR A 236 11.63 13.26 -25.55
N PHE A 237 11.16 12.67 -26.64
CA PHE A 237 9.77 12.86 -27.10
C PHE A 237 8.74 12.23 -26.17
N PHE A 238 9.04 11.05 -25.62
CA PHE A 238 8.19 10.43 -24.60
C PHE A 238 8.12 11.33 -23.36
N THR A 239 9.27 11.74 -22.83
CA THR A 239 9.36 12.55 -21.61
C THR A 239 8.68 13.91 -21.78
N LEU A 240 8.87 14.60 -22.91
CA LEU A 240 8.17 15.85 -23.19
C LEU A 240 6.65 15.68 -23.21
N ARG A 241 6.15 14.63 -23.87
CA ARG A 241 4.71 14.34 -23.92
C ARG A 241 4.17 14.00 -22.53
N PHE A 242 4.91 13.21 -21.75
CA PHE A 242 4.59 12.90 -20.36
C PHE A 242 4.51 14.18 -19.51
N MET A 243 5.54 15.03 -19.56
CA MET A 243 5.56 16.32 -18.85
C MET A 243 4.39 17.22 -19.25
N LEU A 244 4.11 17.36 -20.54
CA LEU A 244 2.97 18.14 -21.04
C LEU A 244 1.63 17.60 -20.54
N SER A 245 1.46 16.28 -20.50
CA SER A 245 0.25 15.65 -19.97
C SER A 245 0.07 15.89 -18.48
N ASN A 246 1.16 15.87 -17.70
CA ASN A 246 1.13 16.22 -16.28
C ASN A 246 0.72 17.67 -16.07
N VAL A 247 1.31 18.60 -16.82
CA VAL A 247 0.96 20.04 -16.75
C VAL A 247 -0.49 20.26 -17.17
N TYR A 248 -0.92 19.67 -18.28
CA TYR A 248 -2.30 19.77 -18.77
C TYR A 248 -3.29 19.25 -17.73
N TYR A 249 -3.06 18.05 -17.20
CA TYR A 249 -3.93 17.43 -16.22
C TYR A 249 -4.00 18.24 -14.92
N PHE A 250 -2.85 18.69 -14.42
CA PHE A 250 -2.78 19.55 -13.25
C PHE A 250 -3.59 20.85 -13.44
N VAL A 251 -3.39 21.52 -14.59
CA VAL A 251 -4.15 22.73 -14.92
C VAL A 251 -5.63 22.40 -14.98
N MET A 252 -6.05 21.35 -15.69
CA MET A 252 -7.47 20.98 -15.84
C MET A 252 -8.15 20.76 -14.48
N VAL A 253 -7.57 19.93 -13.60
CA VAL A 253 -8.15 19.59 -12.29
C VAL A 253 -8.19 20.79 -11.35
N ARG A 254 -7.13 21.61 -11.34
CA ARG A 254 -7.02 22.75 -10.41
C ARG A 254 -7.53 24.06 -11.00
N PHE A 255 -7.87 24.12 -12.30
CA PHE A 255 -8.34 25.32 -12.98
C PHE A 255 -9.52 25.93 -12.24
N TRP A 256 -10.54 25.13 -11.94
CA TRP A 256 -11.72 25.58 -11.20
C TRP A 256 -11.39 26.04 -9.77
N HIS A 257 -10.55 25.29 -9.06
CA HIS A 257 -10.09 25.67 -7.72
C HIS A 257 -9.36 27.03 -7.73
N PHE A 258 -8.40 27.22 -8.63
CA PHE A 258 -7.64 28.46 -8.74
C PHE A 258 -8.49 29.62 -9.26
N TYR A 259 -9.37 29.36 -10.22
CA TYR A 259 -10.32 30.32 -10.76
C TYR A 259 -11.29 30.82 -9.67
N MET A 260 -11.86 29.91 -8.88
CA MET A 260 -12.77 30.27 -7.78
C MET A 260 -12.04 30.96 -6.62
N MET A 261 -10.79 30.59 -6.32
CA MET A 261 -10.03 31.20 -5.23
C MET A 261 -9.35 32.53 -5.58
N LYS A 262 -9.42 33.00 -6.84
CA LYS A 262 -8.71 34.20 -7.32
C LYS A 262 -7.22 34.23 -6.93
N LYS A 263 -6.57 33.07 -6.84
CA LYS A 263 -5.16 32.97 -6.44
C LYS A 263 -4.25 33.53 -7.55
N SER A 264 -3.22 34.27 -7.14
CA SER A 264 -2.17 34.72 -8.07
C SER A 264 -1.29 33.56 -8.53
N PHE A 265 -0.67 33.68 -9.71
CA PHE A 265 0.28 32.68 -10.22
C PHE A 265 1.37 32.32 -9.20
N LYS A 266 1.85 33.28 -8.40
CA LYS A 266 2.84 33.03 -7.33
C LYS A 266 2.30 32.09 -6.24
N GLN A 267 1.05 32.27 -5.83
CA GLN A 267 0.41 31.41 -4.83
C GLN A 267 0.16 30.00 -5.40
N ILE A 268 -0.20 29.90 -6.68
CA ILE A 268 -0.36 28.61 -7.37
C ILE A 268 0.98 27.84 -7.37
N PHE A 269 2.08 28.50 -7.76
CA PHE A 269 3.42 27.89 -7.73
C PHE A 269 3.88 27.52 -6.31
N GLN A 270 3.53 28.30 -5.29
CA GLN A 270 3.83 27.98 -3.90
C GLN A 270 3.03 26.79 -3.38
N ASP A 271 1.74 26.70 -3.72
CA ASP A 271 0.90 25.55 -3.37
C ASP A 271 1.41 24.28 -4.05
N LEU A 272 1.81 24.37 -5.32
CA LEU A 272 2.47 23.30 -6.09
C LEU A 272 3.74 22.79 -5.42
N TYR A 273 4.62 23.72 -5.02
CA TYR A 273 5.89 23.37 -4.40
C TYR A 273 5.66 22.72 -3.04
N ARG A 274 4.74 23.25 -2.21
CA ARG A 274 4.39 22.66 -0.91
C ARG A 274 3.76 21.28 -1.02
N GLU A 275 2.92 21.07 -2.03
CA GLU A 275 2.32 19.76 -2.28
C GLU A 275 3.40 18.75 -2.67
N LEU A 276 4.35 19.11 -3.55
CA LEU A 276 5.53 18.30 -3.89
C LEU A 276 6.50 18.07 -2.72
N GLU A 277 6.66 19.04 -1.83
CA GLU A 277 7.52 18.98 -0.63
C GLU A 277 6.90 18.11 0.47
N LEU A 278 5.56 18.09 0.62
CA LEU A 278 4.83 17.19 1.51
C LEU A 278 5.01 15.70 1.14
N PHE A 279 5.19 15.37 -0.15
CA PHE A 279 5.57 14.01 -0.57
C PHE A 279 7.00 13.62 -0.12
N GLN A 280 7.84 14.58 0.30
CA GLN A 280 9.25 14.35 0.67
C GLN A 280 9.53 14.54 2.16
N ASP A 281 8.83 15.43 2.86
CA ASP A 281 9.07 15.74 4.28
C ASP A 281 8.24 14.85 5.24
N PHE A 282 8.39 13.53 5.09
CA PHE A 282 7.85 12.56 6.04
C PHE A 282 8.41 12.73 7.44
N GLU A 283 9.58 13.35 7.59
CA GLU A 283 10.19 13.59 8.90
C GLU A 283 9.34 14.57 9.72
N THR A 284 8.94 15.70 9.15
CA THR A 284 8.05 16.65 9.83
C THR A 284 6.69 16.02 10.16
N LEU A 285 6.09 15.27 9.23
CA LEU A 285 4.80 14.58 9.44
C LEU A 285 4.89 13.55 10.58
N THR A 286 5.97 12.78 10.61
CA THR A 286 6.25 11.79 11.65
C THR A 286 6.44 12.44 13.01
N ARG A 287 7.16 13.56 13.08
CA ARG A 287 7.33 14.31 14.33
C ARG A 287 6.01 14.84 14.87
N GLN A 288 5.20 15.45 14.00
CA GLN A 288 3.87 15.94 14.37
C GLN A 288 2.95 14.81 14.86
N TYR A 289 3.10 13.59 14.33
CA TYR A 289 2.34 12.44 14.83
C TYR A 289 2.69 12.11 16.27
N PHE A 290 3.97 11.92 16.59
CA PHE A 290 4.41 11.60 17.96
C PHE A 290 4.11 12.71 18.97
N GLU A 291 4.12 13.98 18.54
CA GLU A 291 3.69 15.10 19.38
C GLU A 291 2.19 15.04 19.73
N LYS A 292 1.35 14.60 18.79
CA LYS A 292 -0.11 14.48 18.99
C LYS A 292 -0.52 13.20 19.69
N THR A 293 0.32 12.17 19.61
CA THR A 293 0.04 10.81 20.11
C THR A 293 1.21 10.38 21.03
N PRO A 294 1.35 11.02 22.21
CA PRO A 294 2.49 10.83 23.10
C PRO A 294 2.62 9.40 23.67
N GLU A 295 1.53 8.63 23.63
CA GLU A 295 1.50 7.21 23.98
C GLU A 295 2.10 6.30 22.91
N SER A 296 2.28 6.79 21.68
CA SER A 296 2.89 6.02 20.59
C SER A 296 4.41 6.09 20.67
N ARG A 297 5.05 4.92 20.68
CA ARG A 297 6.51 4.75 20.61
C ARG A 297 6.96 4.40 19.20
N VAL A 298 6.10 3.73 18.44
CA VAL A 298 6.41 3.25 17.11
C VAL A 298 5.28 3.59 16.15
N LEU A 299 5.64 4.23 15.05
CA LEU A 299 4.75 4.48 13.92
C LEU A 299 5.21 3.65 12.72
N ILE A 300 4.31 2.82 12.19
CA ILE A 300 4.54 2.01 11.00
C ILE A 300 3.60 2.49 9.89
N VAL A 301 4.18 2.80 8.73
CA VAL A 301 3.48 3.26 7.54
C VAL A 301 3.93 2.52 6.27
N GLY A 302 3.20 2.74 5.18
CA GLY A 302 3.52 2.36 3.81
C GLY A 302 3.48 3.58 2.88
N HIS A 303 2.77 3.48 1.76
CA HIS A 303 2.38 4.54 0.81
C HIS A 303 3.50 5.12 -0.06
N THR A 304 4.70 5.31 0.48
CA THR A 304 5.81 5.98 -0.25
C THR A 304 6.66 5.05 -1.09
N HIS A 305 6.47 3.74 -0.93
CA HIS A 305 7.27 2.68 -1.54
C HIS A 305 8.76 2.70 -1.16
N ASN A 306 9.19 3.56 -0.22
CA ASN A 306 10.59 3.70 0.17
C ASN A 306 10.87 3.11 1.55
N PRO A 307 11.40 1.87 1.65
CA PRO A 307 11.61 1.22 2.93
C PRO A 307 12.58 2.02 3.79
N THR A 308 12.15 2.35 5.00
CA THR A 308 12.88 3.25 5.90
C THR A 308 12.69 2.79 7.34
N LEU A 309 13.78 2.66 8.09
CA LEU A 309 13.76 2.50 9.55
C LEU A 309 14.54 3.66 10.15
N ARG A 310 13.86 4.51 10.92
CA ARG A 310 14.48 5.62 11.66
C ARG A 310 14.20 5.48 13.14
N ILE A 311 15.25 5.62 13.94
CA ILE A 311 15.18 5.68 15.40
C ILE A 311 15.57 7.10 15.79
N PHE A 312 14.69 7.78 16.50
CA PHE A 312 14.89 9.16 16.92
C PHE A 312 15.57 9.26 18.29
N ASN A 313 16.14 10.42 18.60
CA ASN A 313 16.87 10.65 19.85
C ASN A 313 16.01 10.50 21.13
N ASP A 314 14.69 10.65 21.00
CA ASP A 314 13.71 10.46 22.08
C ASP A 314 13.29 8.98 22.25
N GLY A 315 13.87 8.07 21.46
CA GLY A 315 13.56 6.64 21.46
C GLY A 315 12.38 6.24 20.59
N THR A 316 11.65 7.18 19.97
CA THR A 316 10.57 6.83 19.05
C THR A 316 11.11 6.23 17.76
N ILE A 317 10.33 5.31 17.16
CA ILE A 317 10.73 4.57 15.96
C ILE A 317 9.71 4.82 14.85
N PHE A 318 10.22 5.18 13.68
CA PHE A 318 9.43 5.28 12.46
C PHE A 318 9.85 4.21 11.47
N ILE A 319 8.87 3.47 10.95
CA ILE A 319 9.07 2.46 9.92
C ILE A 319 8.18 2.80 8.73
N ASN A 320 8.79 2.98 7.55
CA ASN A 320 8.10 2.80 6.29
C ASN A 320 8.41 1.38 5.79
N THR A 321 7.36 0.59 5.58
CA THR A 321 7.47 -0.81 5.14
C THR A 321 7.87 -0.95 3.67
N GLY A 322 7.93 0.12 2.89
CA GLY A 322 8.30 0.07 1.47
C GLY A 322 7.18 -0.50 0.61
N THR A 323 7.52 -1.33 -0.36
CA THR A 323 6.59 -1.95 -1.31
C THR A 323 7.12 -3.31 -1.74
N TRP A 324 6.24 -4.18 -2.22
CA TRP A 324 6.64 -5.42 -2.91
C TRP A 324 6.54 -5.26 -4.43
N THR A 325 6.53 -4.04 -4.92
CA THR A 325 6.65 -3.73 -6.34
C THR A 325 8.12 -3.44 -6.69
N ARG A 326 8.49 -3.64 -7.95
CA ARG A 326 9.84 -3.31 -8.40
C ARG A 326 10.01 -1.79 -8.42
N MET A 327 10.99 -1.29 -7.70
CA MET A 327 11.38 0.11 -7.68
C MET A 327 12.77 0.29 -8.29
N VAL A 328 13.00 1.38 -9.02
CA VAL A 328 14.29 1.71 -9.61
C VAL A 328 14.77 3.00 -9.00
N ASN A 329 15.85 2.92 -8.23
CA ASN A 329 16.46 4.09 -7.62
C ASN A 329 17.70 4.53 -8.42
N LEU A 330 17.67 5.77 -8.90
CA LEU A 330 18.76 6.40 -9.64
C LEU A 330 19.82 7.03 -8.72
N ASP A 331 19.55 7.12 -7.41
CA ASP A 331 20.55 7.55 -6.42
C ASP A 331 21.42 6.37 -5.99
N LEU A 332 22.74 6.49 -6.19
CA LEU A 332 23.71 5.43 -5.92
C LEU A 332 23.71 4.95 -4.46
N GLY A 333 23.31 5.81 -3.51
CA GLY A 333 23.22 5.45 -2.09
C GLY A 333 22.08 4.49 -1.75
N GLN A 334 21.09 4.33 -2.64
CA GLN A 334 19.91 3.50 -2.44
C GLN A 334 19.75 2.41 -3.52
N TRP A 335 20.80 2.16 -4.30
CA TRP A 335 20.78 1.24 -5.45
C TRP A 335 20.39 -0.21 -5.09
N ASN A 336 20.69 -0.67 -3.89
CA ASN A 336 20.49 -2.07 -3.48
C ASN A 336 19.04 -2.42 -3.05
N TYR A 337 18.10 -1.47 -3.08
CA TYR A 337 16.74 -1.66 -2.57
C TYR A 337 15.68 -1.93 -3.67
N GLY A 338 16.06 -2.12 -4.93
CA GLY A 338 15.08 -2.09 -6.03
C GLY A 338 14.07 -3.25 -6.07
N ASN A 339 14.37 -4.40 -5.47
CA ASN A 339 13.52 -5.61 -5.49
C ASN A 339 13.38 -6.26 -4.10
N VAL A 340 13.40 -5.46 -3.04
CA VAL A 340 13.41 -6.00 -1.68
C VAL A 340 11.99 -6.15 -1.16
N LEU A 341 11.60 -7.35 -0.76
CA LEU A 341 10.26 -7.66 -0.23
C LEU A 341 10.20 -7.33 1.26
N THR A 342 10.03 -6.05 1.59
CA THR A 342 10.11 -5.56 2.97
C THR A 342 8.84 -5.77 3.77
N TYR A 343 8.99 -5.97 5.07
CA TYR A 343 7.86 -6.03 6.01
C TYR A 343 8.33 -5.63 7.40
N ALA A 344 7.45 -5.02 8.20
CA ALA A 344 7.74 -4.80 9.60
C ALA A 344 7.39 -6.06 10.40
N LYS A 345 8.19 -6.33 11.42
CA LYS A 345 7.97 -7.43 12.34
C LYS A 345 8.01 -6.91 13.76
N ILE A 346 6.94 -7.16 14.50
CA ILE A 346 6.81 -6.82 15.92
C ILE A 346 6.75 -8.12 16.70
N LEU A 347 7.62 -8.25 17.69
CA LEU A 347 7.60 -9.34 18.66
C LEU A 347 7.09 -8.80 19.98
N VAL A 348 5.98 -9.34 20.46
CA VAL A 348 5.41 -9.02 21.77
C VAL A 348 5.75 -10.16 22.73
N LYS A 349 6.62 -9.88 23.70
CA LYS A 349 7.07 -10.83 24.72
C LYS A 349 6.07 -10.98 25.85
N ASN A 350 5.46 -9.87 26.24
CA ASN A 350 4.35 -9.83 27.19
C ASN A 350 3.31 -8.83 26.66
N ALA A 351 2.04 -9.23 26.58
CA ALA A 351 0.95 -8.35 26.16
C ALA A 351 0.46 -7.43 27.28
N ASP A 352 0.70 -7.80 28.54
CA ASP A 352 0.30 -7.02 29.72
C ASP A 352 1.51 -6.31 30.31
N TYR A 353 1.85 -5.16 29.73
CA TYR A 353 2.94 -4.28 30.18
C TYR A 353 2.45 -2.83 30.26
N GLU A 354 3.14 -2.02 31.04
CA GLU A 354 2.96 -0.57 31.05
C GLU A 354 3.90 0.09 30.03
N ILE A 355 3.49 1.23 29.47
CA ILE A 355 4.17 1.86 28.32
C ILE A 355 5.63 2.24 28.64
N GLU A 356 5.97 2.44 29.90
CA GLU A 356 7.33 2.69 30.40
C GLU A 356 8.26 1.48 30.22
N ASP A 357 7.71 0.26 30.17
CA ASP A 357 8.44 -0.99 29.95
C ASP A 357 8.36 -1.46 28.49
N PHE A 358 8.00 -0.57 27.54
CA PHE A 358 7.87 -0.89 26.12
C PHE A 358 9.09 -1.63 25.56
N ASP A 359 10.30 -1.08 25.74
CA ASP A 359 11.54 -1.64 25.17
C ASP A 359 11.92 -3.02 25.73
N LYS A 360 11.37 -3.40 26.90
CA LYS A 360 11.59 -4.73 27.48
C LYS A 360 10.65 -5.77 26.89
N ASN A 361 9.46 -5.34 26.48
CA ASN A 361 8.35 -6.24 26.11
C ASN A 361 8.06 -6.27 24.61
N VAL A 362 8.44 -5.24 23.86
CA VAL A 362 8.19 -5.12 22.43
C VAL A 362 9.50 -4.91 21.69
N GLU A 363 9.71 -5.69 20.63
CA GLU A 363 10.82 -5.54 19.71
C GLU A 363 10.25 -5.31 18.31
N VAL A 364 10.67 -4.23 17.65
CA VAL A 364 10.20 -3.87 16.31
C VAL A 364 11.38 -3.77 15.36
N ASP A 365 11.22 -4.38 14.19
CA ASP A 365 12.22 -4.40 13.15
C ASP A 365 11.60 -4.22 11.77
N LEU A 366 12.36 -3.64 10.84
CA LEU A 366 12.11 -3.74 9.40
C LEU A 366 12.97 -4.88 8.83
N LYS A 367 12.34 -5.85 8.16
CA LYS A 367 13.01 -7.04 7.61
C LYS A 367 12.82 -7.12 6.10
N TYR A 368 13.69 -7.88 5.45
CA TYR A 368 13.59 -8.26 4.05
C TYR A 368 13.25 -9.74 3.94
N TRP A 369 12.18 -10.06 3.23
CA TRP A 369 11.84 -11.43 2.90
C TRP A 369 12.66 -11.89 1.69
N MET A 370 13.45 -12.94 1.87
CA MET A 370 14.32 -13.50 0.82
C MET A 370 13.67 -14.70 0.09
N GLY A 371 12.48 -15.12 0.52
CA GLY A 371 11.85 -16.36 0.05
C GLY A 371 12.55 -17.62 0.55
N ILE A 372 11.91 -18.76 0.30
CA ILE A 372 12.50 -20.09 0.43
C ILE A 372 12.62 -20.62 -1.00
N ASN A 373 13.58 -20.08 -1.78
CA ASN A 373 13.67 -20.39 -3.20
C ASN A 373 14.14 -21.83 -3.42
N ASN A 374 13.17 -22.73 -3.60
CA ASN A 374 13.43 -24.15 -3.86
C ASN A 374 13.58 -24.45 -5.36
N LEU A 375 13.37 -23.46 -6.24
CA LEU A 375 13.48 -23.62 -7.67
C LEU A 375 14.91 -23.31 -8.15
N PRO A 376 15.40 -23.99 -9.19
CA PRO A 376 16.72 -23.71 -9.77
C PRO A 376 16.72 -22.47 -10.68
N TYR A 377 15.66 -21.67 -10.70
CA TYR A 377 15.51 -20.48 -11.54
C TYR A 377 14.62 -19.42 -10.87
N SER A 378 14.74 -18.17 -11.32
CA SER A 378 13.82 -17.07 -11.02
C SER A 378 13.14 -16.59 -12.30
N GLU A 379 11.90 -16.09 -12.19
CA GLU A 379 11.24 -15.45 -13.34
C GLU A 379 11.95 -14.12 -13.68
N TYR A 380 12.11 -13.85 -14.97
CA TYR A 380 12.59 -12.56 -15.44
C TYR A 380 11.41 -11.59 -15.50
N HIS A 381 11.44 -10.56 -14.65
CA HIS A 381 10.40 -9.54 -14.54
C HIS A 381 10.81 -8.24 -15.22
#